data_AF-A0AAJ1NP71-F1
#
_entry.id   AF-A0AAJ1NP71-F1
#
_cell.length_a   1.000
_cell.length_b   1.000
_cell.length_c   1.000
_cell.angle_alpha   90.00
_cell.angle_beta   90.00
_cell.angle_gamma   90.00
#
_symmetry.space_group_name_H-M   'P 1'
#
loop_
_entity.id
_entity.type
_entity.pdbx_description
1 polymer ?
#
loop_
_entity_poly.entity_id
_entity_poly.type
_entity_poly.pdbx_seq_one_letter_code
_entity_poly.pdbx_strand_id
1 'polypeptide(L)'
;DVIQTNTYGANEAKLRMYGLENQVTKINRAAVKLAKASVTDKNAILGTIGGMKHIGAVTTTDMEREFMLLEQAGALLEEQVDGLLLETFYDEFELLHAVKVLRKQTNIPIVAQLALHEAGTTQNGNDVNEILKQFI
;
A
#
# COMPACT_ATOMS: atom_id res chain seq x y z
N ASP A 1 12.88 2.17 -15.80
CA ASP A 1 12.58 0.74 -15.63
C ASP A 1 11.32 0.46 -14.83
N VAL A 2 11.10 1.15 -13.71
CA VAL A 2 9.86 1.04 -12.92
C VAL A 2 9.33 2.44 -12.64
N ILE A 3 8.01 2.62 -12.67
CA ILE A 3 7.34 3.82 -12.16
C ILE A 3 6.29 3.44 -11.11
N GLN A 4 6.02 4.35 -10.19
CA GLN A 4 5.01 4.20 -9.15
C GLN A 4 3.77 5.02 -9.52
N THR A 5 2.59 4.47 -9.24
CA THR A 5 1.36 5.25 -9.31
C THR A 5 1.33 6.29 -8.19
N ASN A 6 0.76 7.47 -8.45
CA ASN A 6 0.58 8.50 -7.43
C ASN A 6 -0.60 8.16 -6.49
N THR A 7 -0.44 7.10 -5.71
CA THR A 7 -1.53 6.49 -4.91
C THR A 7 -1.14 6.17 -3.47
N TYR A 8 0.03 6.57 -2.98
CA TYR A 8 0.49 6.30 -1.61
C TYR A 8 -0.58 6.57 -0.53
N GLY A 9 -1.30 7.67 -0.66
CA GLY A 9 -2.35 8.08 0.28
C GLY A 9 -3.78 7.88 -0.20
N ALA A 10 -4.01 7.17 -1.31
CA ALA A 10 -5.33 7.05 -1.94
C ALA A 10 -6.20 5.96 -1.28
N ASN A 11 -6.26 5.94 0.05
CA ASN A 11 -7.18 5.13 0.84
C ASN A 11 -8.23 6.00 1.54
N GLU A 12 -9.31 5.36 1.98
CA GLU A 12 -10.46 6.00 2.61
C GLU A 12 -10.04 6.90 3.79
N ALA A 13 -9.25 6.39 4.73
CA ALA A 13 -8.82 7.12 5.92
C ALA A 13 -8.09 8.44 5.59
N LYS A 14 -7.14 8.43 4.65
CA LYS A 14 -6.39 9.62 4.25
C LYS A 14 -7.23 10.56 3.38
N LEU A 15 -8.05 10.02 2.49
CA LEU A 15 -8.92 10.82 1.61
C LEU A 15 -10.06 11.50 2.38
N ARG A 16 -10.55 10.90 3.47
CA ARG A 16 -11.57 11.50 4.35
C ARG A 16 -11.15 12.85 4.90
N MET A 17 -9.85 13.06 5.16
CA MET A 17 -9.32 14.35 5.62
C MET A 17 -9.55 15.49 4.62
N TYR A 18 -9.83 15.15 3.37
CA TYR A 18 -10.07 16.07 2.27
C TYR A 18 -11.52 16.01 1.76
N GLY A 19 -12.41 15.23 2.41
CA GLY A 19 -13.79 15.00 1.94
C GLY A 19 -13.86 14.18 0.66
N LEU A 20 -12.88 13.30 0.42
CA LEU A 20 -12.74 12.49 -0.80
C LEU A 20 -12.84 10.98 -0.53
N GLU A 21 -13.32 10.58 0.65
CA GLU A 21 -13.40 9.18 1.08
C GLU A 21 -14.17 8.28 0.09
N ASN A 22 -15.20 8.82 -0.58
CA ASN A 22 -15.99 8.07 -1.57
C ASN A 22 -15.34 8.03 -2.97
N GLN A 23 -14.12 8.54 -3.12
CA GLN A 23 -13.40 8.61 -4.41
C GLN A 23 -12.17 7.69 -4.47
N VAL A 24 -11.96 6.78 -3.50
CA VAL A 24 -10.83 5.83 -3.46
C VAL A 24 -10.64 5.13 -4.80
N THR A 25 -11.64 4.40 -5.28
CA THR A 25 -11.56 3.67 -6.55
C THR A 25 -11.27 4.59 -7.73
N LYS A 26 -11.99 5.72 -7.82
CA LYS A 26 -11.83 6.67 -8.93
C LYS A 26 -10.42 7.26 -9.00
N ILE A 27 -9.86 7.66 -7.86
CA ILE A 27 -8.52 8.28 -7.76
C ILE A 27 -7.45 7.26 -8.11
N ASN A 28 -7.50 6.06 -7.53
CA ASN A 28 -6.52 5.01 -7.82
C ASN A 28 -6.51 4.64 -9.30
N ARG A 29 -7.71 4.43 -9.89
CA ARG A 29 -7.82 4.08 -11.30
C ARG A 29 -7.32 5.18 -12.23
N ALA A 30 -7.62 6.44 -11.93
CA ALA A 30 -7.10 7.58 -12.68
C ALA A 30 -5.57 7.65 -12.61
N ALA A 31 -4.98 7.43 -11.43
CA ALA A 31 -3.53 7.44 -11.25
C ALA A 31 -2.83 6.32 -12.05
N VAL A 32 -3.40 5.11 -12.11
CA VAL A 32 -2.86 4.02 -12.96
C VAL A 32 -2.93 4.39 -14.44
N LYS A 33 -4.04 4.97 -14.91
CA LYS A 33 -4.18 5.39 -16.31
C LYS A 33 -3.17 6.47 -16.69
N LEU A 34 -2.95 7.44 -15.81
CA LEU A 34 -1.92 8.48 -16.01
C LEU A 34 -0.51 7.88 -16.04
N ALA A 35 -0.20 6.95 -15.13
CA ALA A 35 1.07 6.23 -15.15
C ALA A 35 1.28 5.49 -16.48
N LYS A 36 0.26 4.75 -16.95
CA LYS A 36 0.29 4.04 -18.25
C LYS A 36 0.49 4.98 -19.44
N ALA A 37 -0.17 6.14 -19.43
CA ALA A 37 -0.02 7.14 -20.49
C ALA A 37 1.35 7.86 -20.48
N SER A 38 2.09 7.79 -19.37
CA SER A 38 3.40 8.45 -19.22
C SER A 38 4.58 7.61 -19.72
N VAL A 39 4.35 6.35 -20.12
CA VAL A 39 5.40 5.40 -20.48
C VAL A 39 5.24 4.91 -21.93
N THR A 40 6.35 4.66 -22.61
CA THR A 40 6.41 4.29 -24.03
C THR A 40 6.97 2.87 -24.24
N ASP A 41 6.48 1.89 -23.46
CA ASP A 41 6.60 0.43 -23.71
C ASP A 41 7.67 -0.41 -23.00
N LYS A 42 8.31 0.04 -21.91
CA LYS A 42 9.23 -0.83 -21.13
C LYS A 42 9.24 -0.66 -19.62
N ASN A 43 8.32 0.13 -19.06
CA ASN A 43 8.31 0.40 -17.62
C ASN A 43 7.29 -0.47 -16.91
N ALA A 44 7.71 -1.17 -15.86
CA ALA A 44 6.77 -1.78 -14.93
C ALA A 44 6.10 -0.69 -14.11
N ILE A 45 4.80 -0.83 -13.88
CA ILE A 45 3.99 0.11 -13.13
C ILE A 45 3.60 -0.55 -11.81
N LEU A 46 4.08 0.00 -10.70
CA LEU A 46 3.73 -0.48 -9.36
C LEU A 46 2.63 0.36 -8.74
N GLY A 47 1.53 -0.31 -8.41
CA GLY A 47 0.45 0.24 -7.60
C GLY A 47 0.95 0.51 -6.18
N THR A 48 1.07 1.79 -5.81
CA THR A 48 1.66 2.18 -4.52
C THR A 48 0.58 2.32 -3.46
N ILE A 49 0.78 1.66 -2.32
CA ILE A 49 -0.10 1.67 -1.15
C ILE A 49 0.75 2.02 0.06
N GLY A 50 0.42 3.11 0.76
CA GLY A 50 1.02 3.44 2.05
C GLY A 50 0.23 2.86 3.22
N GLY A 51 0.80 2.92 4.42
CA GLY A 51 0.14 2.47 5.66
C GLY A 51 -1.24 3.09 5.87
N MET A 52 -2.15 2.30 6.44
CA MET A 52 -3.55 2.67 6.76
C MET A 52 -3.66 3.33 8.13
N LYS A 53 -2.68 3.12 9.02
CA LYS A 53 -2.56 3.88 10.26
C LYS A 53 -2.23 5.34 9.93
N HIS A 54 -3.16 6.25 10.23
CA HIS A 54 -2.96 7.68 10.09
C HIS A 54 -2.87 8.35 11.47
N ILE A 55 -1.94 9.30 11.62
CA ILE A 55 -1.76 10.10 12.82
C ILE A 55 -2.93 11.11 12.92
N GLY A 56 -3.90 10.82 13.78
CA GLY A 56 -5.06 11.69 14.04
C GLY A 56 -6.41 11.13 13.60
N ALA A 57 -6.45 9.91 13.04
CA ALA A 57 -7.71 9.23 12.76
C ALA A 57 -8.33 8.64 14.04
N VAL A 58 -9.66 8.61 14.07
CA VAL A 58 -10.48 7.75 14.95
C VAL A 58 -9.88 6.34 14.88
N THR A 59 -9.64 5.69 16.02
CA THR A 59 -9.17 4.30 16.09
C THR A 59 -9.93 3.44 15.09
N THR A 60 -9.27 3.07 13.99
CA THR A 60 -9.80 2.09 13.05
C THR A 60 -9.54 0.71 13.62
N THR A 61 -10.50 -0.18 13.46
CA THR A 61 -10.33 -1.61 13.77
C THR A 61 -9.44 -2.27 12.72
N ASP A 62 -8.89 -3.45 13.03
CA ASP A 62 -8.16 -4.25 12.03
C ASP A 62 -9.04 -4.58 10.81
N MET A 63 -10.33 -4.84 11.04
CA MET A 63 -11.30 -5.14 9.98
C MET A 63 -11.50 -3.96 9.04
N GLU A 64 -11.63 -2.74 9.57
CA GLU A 64 -11.75 -1.53 8.75
C GLU A 64 -10.48 -1.28 7.94
N ARG A 65 -9.29 -1.48 8.54
CA ARG A 65 -8.01 -1.38 7.81
C ARG A 65 -7.90 -2.37 6.66
N GLU A 66 -8.32 -3.61 6.90
CA GLU A 66 -8.34 -4.64 5.85
C GLU A 66 -9.30 -4.25 4.72
N PHE A 67 -10.50 -3.75 5.05
CA PHE A 67 -11.45 -3.28 4.04
C PHE A 67 -10.87 -2.14 3.19
N MET A 68 -10.27 -1.12 3.82
CA MET A 68 -9.61 -0.01 3.11
C MET A 68 -8.46 -0.49 2.22
N LEU A 69 -7.66 -1.44 2.71
CA LEU A 69 -6.59 -2.05 1.94
C LEU A 69 -7.11 -2.77 0.71
N LEU A 70 -8.17 -3.58 0.87
CA LEU A 70 -8.76 -4.34 -0.22
C LEU A 70 -9.46 -3.43 -1.25
N GLU A 71 -10.13 -2.36 -0.81
CA GLU A 71 -10.73 -1.37 -1.72
C GLU A 71 -9.66 -0.70 -2.60
N GLN A 72 -8.60 -0.17 -1.97
CA GLN A 72 -7.51 0.48 -2.70
C GLN A 72 -6.80 -0.51 -3.64
N ALA A 73 -6.43 -1.69 -3.12
CA ALA A 73 -5.73 -2.70 -3.91
C ALA A 73 -6.59 -3.22 -5.05
N GLY A 74 -7.89 -3.44 -4.83
CA GLY A 74 -8.84 -3.85 -5.86
C GLY A 74 -8.85 -2.86 -7.03
N ALA A 75 -8.93 -1.56 -6.75
CA ALA A 75 -8.89 -0.53 -7.78
C ALA A 75 -7.58 -0.51 -8.59
N LEU A 76 -6.44 -0.80 -7.96
CA LEU A 76 -5.14 -0.91 -8.64
C LEU A 76 -5.05 -2.19 -9.49
N LEU A 77 -5.51 -3.31 -8.96
CA LEU A 77 -5.48 -4.62 -9.63
C LEU A 77 -6.43 -4.66 -10.84
N GLU A 78 -7.63 -4.08 -10.74
CA GLU A 78 -8.56 -3.95 -11.86
C GLU A 78 -7.97 -3.17 -13.04
N GLU A 79 -7.11 -2.19 -12.76
CA GLU A 79 -6.39 -1.44 -13.79
C GLU A 79 -5.08 -2.11 -14.20
N GLN A 80 -4.82 -3.34 -13.76
CA GLN A 80 -3.73 -4.20 -14.21
C GLN A 80 -2.36 -3.54 -14.08
N VAL A 81 -1.99 -3.18 -12.85
CA VAL A 81 -0.60 -2.83 -12.49
C VAL A 81 0.29 -4.08 -12.54
N ASP A 82 1.58 -3.89 -12.77
CA ASP A 82 2.56 -4.98 -12.89
C ASP A 82 3.01 -5.53 -11.53
N GLY A 83 2.74 -4.79 -10.45
CA GLY A 83 3.00 -5.21 -9.09
C GLY A 83 2.40 -4.23 -8.08
N LEU A 84 2.45 -4.61 -6.80
CA LEU A 84 2.09 -3.72 -5.69
C LEU A 84 3.35 -3.32 -4.93
N LEU A 85 3.42 -2.05 -4.55
CA LEU A 85 4.43 -1.53 -3.64
C LEU A 85 3.76 -1.08 -2.35
N LEU A 86 4.04 -1.80 -1.26
CA LEU A 86 3.66 -1.40 0.09
C LEU A 86 4.76 -0.49 0.61
N GLU A 87 4.55 0.81 0.51
CA GLU A 87 5.56 1.84 0.72
C GLU A 87 5.48 2.40 2.13
N THR A 88 6.66 2.60 2.75
CA THR A 88 6.83 3.37 4.00
C THR A 88 5.85 2.96 5.10
N PHE A 89 5.69 1.65 5.34
CA PHE A 89 4.95 1.17 6.51
C PHE A 89 5.85 1.35 7.74
N TYR A 90 5.38 2.04 8.77
CA TYR A 90 6.13 2.18 10.02
C TYR A 90 5.81 1.05 11.01
N ASP A 91 4.61 0.48 10.92
CA ASP A 91 4.19 -0.65 11.73
C ASP A 91 4.41 -1.96 10.97
N GLU A 92 5.29 -2.79 11.50
CA GLU A 92 5.64 -4.08 10.92
C GLU A 92 4.49 -5.09 10.89
N PHE A 93 3.59 -5.06 11.87
CA PHE A 93 2.47 -6.00 11.96
C PHE A 93 1.39 -5.62 10.97
N GLU A 94 1.18 -4.32 10.74
CA GLU A 94 0.34 -3.81 9.66
C GLU A 94 0.89 -4.23 8.29
N LEU A 95 2.19 -4.10 8.07
CA LEU A 95 2.83 -4.53 6.82
C LEU A 95 2.71 -6.04 6.59
N LEU A 96 3.00 -6.84 7.63
CA LEU A 96 2.86 -8.31 7.58
C LEU A 96 1.42 -8.73 7.26
N HIS A 97 0.44 -8.10 7.91
CA HIS A 97 -0.98 -8.35 7.65
C HIS A 97 -1.34 -7.98 6.21
N ALA A 98 -0.93 -6.79 5.75
CA ALA A 98 -1.20 -6.33 4.40
C ALA A 98 -0.64 -7.29 3.33
N VAL A 99 0.62 -7.75 3.48
CA VAL A 99 1.20 -8.74 2.56
C VAL A 99 0.39 -10.04 2.55
N LYS A 100 0.02 -10.57 3.71
CA LYS A 100 -0.76 -11.82 3.83
C LYS A 100 -2.14 -11.70 3.18
N VAL A 101 -2.83 -10.59 3.38
CA VAL A 101 -4.14 -10.32 2.78
C VAL A 101 -4.02 -10.19 1.26
N LEU A 102 -3.10 -9.35 0.77
CA LEU A 102 -2.95 -9.10 -0.66
C LEU A 102 -2.46 -10.32 -1.44
N ARG A 103 -1.60 -11.14 -0.84
CA ARG A 103 -1.15 -12.39 -1.47
C ARG A 103 -2.30 -13.36 -1.74
N LYS A 104 -3.38 -13.33 -0.96
CA LYS A 104 -4.60 -14.11 -1.25
C LYS A 104 -5.42 -13.55 -2.41
N GLN A 105 -5.23 -12.28 -2.77
CA GLN A 105 -5.96 -11.61 -3.84
C GLN A 105 -5.24 -11.66 -5.19
N THR A 106 -3.92 -11.83 -5.20
CA THR A 106 -3.14 -11.74 -6.45
C THR A 106 -1.82 -12.50 -6.42
N ASN A 107 -1.40 -12.93 -7.61
CA ASN A 107 -0.10 -13.55 -7.86
C ASN A 107 0.95 -12.57 -8.41
N ILE A 108 0.60 -11.31 -8.66
CA ILE A 108 1.59 -10.33 -9.11
C ILE A 108 2.65 -10.06 -8.01
N PRO A 109 3.85 -9.57 -8.37
CA PRO A 109 4.86 -9.18 -7.41
C PRO A 109 4.34 -8.20 -6.36
N ILE A 110 4.70 -8.43 -5.09
CA ILE A 110 4.46 -7.51 -3.98
C ILE A 110 5.83 -7.14 -3.42
N VAL A 111 6.15 -5.84 -3.42
CA VAL A 111 7.33 -5.29 -2.77
C VAL A 111 6.88 -4.65 -1.46
N ALA A 112 7.47 -5.08 -0.35
CA ALA A 112 7.15 -4.60 0.98
C ALA A 112 8.28 -3.75 1.55
N GLN A 113 7.97 -2.53 1.99
CA GLN A 113 8.93 -1.60 2.60
C GLN A 113 8.52 -1.26 4.02
N LEU A 114 9.40 -1.65 4.95
CA LEU A 114 9.32 -1.27 6.36
C LEU A 114 10.23 -0.07 6.61
N ALA A 115 9.67 1.00 7.14
CA ALA A 115 10.41 2.16 7.63
C ALA A 115 10.90 1.87 9.06
N LEU A 116 12.21 1.99 9.27
CA LEU A 116 12.84 1.75 10.57
C LEU A 116 12.88 3.03 11.41
N HIS A 117 12.84 2.88 12.73
CA HIS A 117 13.03 3.99 13.66
C HIS A 117 14.51 4.41 13.72
N GLU A 118 15.39 3.40 13.80
CA GLU A 118 16.83 3.51 13.72
C GLU A 118 17.39 2.27 13.01
N ALA A 119 18.67 2.27 12.65
CA ALA A 119 19.26 1.15 11.93
C ALA A 119 19.10 -0.16 12.72
N GLY A 120 18.35 -1.12 12.17
CA GLY A 120 18.10 -2.42 12.78
C GLY A 120 16.83 -2.52 13.64
N THR A 121 16.19 -1.39 13.98
CA THR A 121 15.06 -1.37 14.94
C THR A 121 13.79 -0.79 14.30
N THR A 122 12.67 -1.49 14.45
CA THR A 122 11.35 -1.02 13.98
C THR A 122 10.77 0.08 14.88
N GLN A 123 9.67 0.71 14.45
CA GLN A 123 8.96 1.68 15.29
C GLN A 123 8.49 1.09 16.63
N ASN A 124 8.12 -0.19 16.64
CA ASN A 124 7.67 -0.88 17.86
C ASN A 124 8.83 -1.42 18.71
N GLY A 125 10.09 -1.14 18.35
CA GLY A 125 11.27 -1.55 19.11
C GLY A 125 11.76 -2.97 18.83
N ASN A 126 11.28 -3.62 17.76
CA ASN A 126 11.68 -4.97 17.39
C ASN A 126 12.92 -4.96 16.48
N ASP A 127 13.72 -6.03 16.56
CA ASP A 127 14.82 -6.26 15.62
C ASP A 127 14.28 -6.57 14.22
N VAL A 128 14.75 -5.84 13.21
CA VAL A 128 14.30 -5.97 11.82
C VAL A 128 14.49 -7.39 11.28
N ASN A 129 15.53 -8.11 11.70
CA ASN A 129 15.78 -9.47 11.23
C ASN A 129 14.73 -10.46 11.74
N GLU A 130 14.23 -10.27 12.97
CA GLU A 130 13.13 -11.08 13.51
C GLU A 130 11.81 -10.82 12.78
N ILE A 131 11.59 -9.58 12.32
CA ILE A 131 10.44 -9.23 11.49
C ILE A 131 10.56 -9.84 10.08
N LEU A 132 11.73 -9.73 9.45
CA LEU A 132 11.95 -10.25 8.09
C LEU A 132 11.73 -11.76 7.98
N LYS A 133 12.06 -12.53 9.03
CA LYS A 133 11.79 -13.97 9.09
C LYS A 133 10.31 -14.33 8.98
N GLN A 134 9.40 -13.41 9.27
CA GLN A 134 7.95 -13.64 9.20
C GLN A 134 7.37 -13.49 7.78
N PHE A 135 8.16 -13.00 6.81
CA PHE A 135 7.78 -12.91 5.39
C PHE A 135 8.20 -14.12 4.55
N ILE A 136 9.00 -15.04 5.12
CA ILE A 136 9.51 -16.27 4.49
C ILE A 136 8.64 -17.46 4.91
#